data_AF-A0A2N3CLV3-F1
#
_entry.id   AF-A0A2N3CLV3-F1
#
_cell.length_a   1.000
_cell.length_b   1.000
_cell.length_c   1.000
_cell.angle_alpha   90.00
_cell.angle_beta   90.00
_cell.angle_gamma   90.00
#
_symmetry.space_group_name_H-M   'P 1'
#
loop_
_entity.id
_entity.type
_entity.pdbx_description
1 polymer ?
#
loop_
_entity_poly.entity_id
_entity_poly.type
_entity_poly.pdbx_seq_one_letter_code
_entity_poly.pdbx_strand_id
1 'polypeptide(L)'
;MKTESPWWAPARHADRRPLLLARNRMQAAMRAWFAAEGFTEVDPSALQRSPGNETHLHAFATEAVAPDGARARRYLHTSPE
;
A
#
# COMPACT_ATOMS: atom_id res chain seq x y z
N MET A 1 4.76 -32.45 16.51
CA MET A 1 4.10 -31.22 16.00
C MET A 1 5.21 -30.18 15.80
N LYS A 2 5.42 -29.65 14.59
CA LYS A 2 6.42 -28.59 14.37
C LYS A 2 5.81 -27.26 14.84
N THR A 3 6.36 -26.66 15.88
CA THR A 3 5.97 -25.31 16.31
C THR A 3 6.53 -24.32 15.30
N GLU A 4 5.67 -23.58 14.61
CA GLU A 4 6.13 -22.49 13.73
C GLU A 4 6.89 -21.44 14.55
N SER A 5 7.99 -20.95 14.01
CA SER A 5 8.71 -19.82 14.60
C SER A 5 7.86 -18.54 14.54
N PRO A 6 7.88 -17.66 15.56
CA PRO A 6 7.10 -16.43 15.56
C PRO A 6 7.35 -15.56 14.32
N TRP A 7 6.36 -14.79 13.86
CA TRP A 7 6.47 -13.98 12.65
C TRP A 7 7.61 -12.95 12.70
N TRP A 8 8.01 -12.51 13.90
CA TRP A 8 9.11 -11.57 14.17
C TRP A 8 10.48 -12.25 14.32
N ALA A 9 10.58 -13.57 14.18
CA ALA A 9 11.84 -14.28 14.32
C ALA A 9 12.86 -13.84 13.24
N PRO A 10 14.11 -13.47 13.60
CA PRO A 10 15.11 -12.96 12.65
C PRO A 10 15.39 -13.90 11.47
N ALA A 11 15.35 -15.21 11.69
CA ALA A 11 15.52 -16.21 10.63
C ALA A 11 14.43 -16.10 9.54
N ARG A 12 13.17 -15.79 9.91
CA ARG A 12 12.08 -15.58 8.93
C ARG A 12 12.32 -14.37 8.05
N HIS A 13 13.00 -13.34 8.56
CA HIS A 13 13.41 -12.20 7.74
C HIS A 13 14.50 -12.59 6.74
N ALA A 14 15.50 -13.37 7.19
CA ALA A 14 16.56 -13.87 6.31
C ALA A 14 16.00 -14.73 5.16
N ASP A 15 15.06 -15.63 5.47
CA ASP A 15 14.43 -16.51 4.48
C ASP A 15 13.59 -15.74 3.43
N ARG A 16 13.01 -14.59 3.82
CA ARG A 16 12.23 -13.73 2.90
C ARG A 16 13.11 -12.87 2.01
N ARG A 17 14.38 -12.64 2.36
CA ARG A 17 15.25 -11.69 1.66
C ARG A 17 15.37 -11.98 0.15
N PRO A 18 15.57 -13.22 -0.34
CA PRO A 18 15.64 -13.49 -1.78
C PRO A 18 14.35 -13.10 -2.53
N LEU A 19 13.18 -13.35 -1.93
CA LEU A 19 11.87 -12.99 -2.49
C LEU A 19 11.66 -11.48 -2.54
N LEU A 20 12.08 -10.76 -1.48
CA LEU A 20 12.02 -9.30 -1.44
C LEU A 20 12.92 -8.67 -2.51
N LEU A 21 14.12 -9.21 -2.71
CA LEU A 21 15.00 -8.75 -3.79
C LEU A 21 14.40 -8.99 -5.18
N ALA A 22 13.71 -10.12 -5.39
CA ALA A 22 13.00 -10.38 -6.63
C ALA A 22 11.86 -9.38 -6.86
N ARG A 23 11.05 -9.10 -5.83
CA ARG A 23 10.00 -8.07 -5.86
C ARG A 23 10.57 -6.69 -6.22
N ASN A 24 11.69 -6.30 -5.62
CA ASN A 24 12.34 -5.01 -5.92
C ASN A 24 12.76 -4.92 -7.40
N ARG A 25 13.33 -6.00 -7.96
CA ARG A 25 13.70 -6.04 -9.40
C ARG A 25 12.46 -5.92 -10.30
N MET A 26 11.37 -6.60 -9.96
CA MET A 26 10.12 -6.50 -10.71
C MET A 26 9.54 -5.08 -10.68
N GLN A 27 9.49 -4.46 -9.49
CA GLN A 27 9.03 -3.07 -9.35
C GLN A 27 9.90 -2.08 -10.14
N ALA A 28 11.22 -2.23 -10.10
CA ALA A 28 12.13 -1.39 -10.87
C ALA A 28 11.94 -1.56 -12.38
N ALA A 29 11.80 -2.80 -12.86
CA ALA A 29 11.59 -3.09 -14.28
C ALA A 29 10.28 -2.49 -14.81
N MET A 30 9.18 -2.60 -14.05
CA MET A 30 7.90 -2.00 -14.44
C MET A 30 8.01 -0.47 -14.58
N ARG A 31 8.60 0.20 -13.59
CA ARG A 31 8.79 1.66 -13.65
C ARG A 31 9.66 2.09 -14.82
N ALA A 32 10.77 1.39 -15.05
CA ALA A 32 11.68 1.69 -16.14
C ALA A 32 10.99 1.55 -17.51
N TRP A 33 10.13 0.54 -17.67
CA TRP A 33 9.36 0.36 -18.90
C TRP A 33 8.37 1.50 -19.14
N PHE A 34 7.54 1.85 -18.15
CA PHE A 34 6.59 2.96 -18.28
C PHE A 34 7.29 4.31 -18.54
N ALA A 35 8.43 4.55 -17.89
CA ALA A 35 9.23 5.75 -18.13
C ALA A 35 9.78 5.80 -19.56
N ALA A 36 10.20 4.66 -20.12
CA ALA A 36 10.66 4.58 -21.51
C ALA A 36 9.53 4.85 -22.52
N GLU A 37 8.29 4.48 -22.18
CA GLU A 37 7.08 4.78 -22.95
C GLU A 37 6.56 6.23 -22.72
N GLY A 38 7.26 7.05 -21.93
CA GLY A 38 6.92 8.46 -21.71
C GLY A 38 5.82 8.70 -20.66
N PHE A 39 5.46 7.70 -19.86
CA PHE A 39 4.51 7.88 -18.76
C PHE A 39 5.15 8.62 -17.57
N THR A 40 4.34 9.43 -16.88
CA THR A 40 4.72 10.09 -15.62
C THR A 40 4.19 9.28 -14.44
N GLU A 41 5.06 8.83 -13.54
CA GLU A 41 4.66 8.20 -12.29
C GLU A 41 4.06 9.26 -11.33
N VAL A 42 2.94 8.93 -10.69
CA VAL A 42 2.24 9.79 -9.72
C VAL A 42 1.91 9.01 -8.45
N ASP A 43 1.83 9.71 -7.32
CA ASP A 43 1.50 9.15 -6.00
C ASP A 43 0.23 9.85 -5.44
N PRO A 44 -0.97 9.33 -5.75
CA PRO A 44 -2.22 9.92 -5.29
C PRO A 44 -2.45 9.68 -3.80
N SER A 45 -3.18 10.59 -3.15
CA SER A 45 -3.50 10.49 -1.72
C SER A 45 -4.18 9.18 -1.36
N ALA A 46 -3.64 8.46 -0.37
CA ALA A 46 -4.29 7.26 0.14
C ALA A 46 -5.58 7.55 0.91
N LEU A 47 -5.70 8.74 1.53
CA LEU A 47 -6.90 9.17 2.25
C LEU A 47 -7.79 10.04 1.37
N GLN A 48 -9.06 9.65 1.27
CA GLN A 48 -10.06 10.26 0.42
C GLN A 48 -11.28 10.72 1.21
N ARG A 49 -12.04 11.63 0.61
CA ARG A 49 -13.32 12.11 1.18
C ARG A 49 -14.46 11.13 0.95
N SER A 50 -14.45 10.45 -0.20
CA SER A 50 -15.44 9.45 -0.60
C SER A 50 -14.88 8.03 -0.42
N PRO A 51 -15.70 7.04 -0.04
CA PRO A 51 -15.29 5.64 0.03
C PRO A 51 -15.14 4.95 -1.35
N GLY A 52 -15.38 5.67 -2.45
CA GLY A 52 -15.44 5.11 -3.81
C GLY A 52 -16.86 4.72 -4.21
N ASN A 53 -17.04 4.36 -5.48
CA ASN A 53 -18.36 4.05 -6.07
C ASN A 53 -18.53 2.55 -6.42
N GLU A 54 -17.59 1.70 -6.01
CA GLU A 54 -17.67 0.26 -6.26
C GLU A 54 -18.56 -0.41 -5.21
N THR A 55 -19.69 -0.97 -5.65
CA THR A 55 -20.76 -1.53 -4.82
C THR A 55 -20.27 -2.61 -3.85
N HIS A 56 -19.28 -3.40 -4.26
CA HIS A 56 -18.79 -4.54 -3.49
C HIS A 56 -17.56 -4.24 -2.63
N LEU A 57 -17.00 -3.03 -2.73
CA LEU A 57 -15.84 -2.64 -1.96
C LEU A 57 -16.24 -1.77 -0.79
N HIS A 58 -15.69 -2.09 0.38
CA HIS A 58 -15.92 -1.35 1.61
C HIS A 58 -14.61 -0.70 2.05
N ALA A 59 -14.49 0.61 1.81
CA ALA A 59 -13.31 1.36 2.19
C ALA A 59 -13.17 1.46 3.72
N PHE A 60 -11.93 1.30 4.20
CA PHE A 60 -11.63 1.51 5.61
C PHE A 60 -11.83 2.98 5.99
N ALA A 61 -12.62 3.24 7.01
CA ALA A 61 -12.92 4.57 7.51
C ALA A 61 -11.98 4.95 8.67
N THR A 62 -11.52 6.20 8.69
CA THR A 62 -10.75 6.81 9.79
C THR A 62 -11.17 8.26 10.02
N GLU A 63 -10.69 8.89 11.08
CA GLU A 63 -10.87 10.31 11.34
C GLU A 63 -9.54 11.05 11.19
N ALA A 64 -9.51 12.08 10.35
CA ALA A 64 -8.44 13.06 10.34
C ALA A 64 -8.73 14.09 11.44
N VAL A 65 -7.80 14.25 12.38
CA VAL A 65 -7.88 15.25 13.45
C VAL A 65 -6.95 16.41 13.09
N ALA A 66 -7.52 17.61 12.95
CA ALA A 66 -6.77 18.83 12.68
C ALA A 66 -6.17 19.42 13.97
N PRO A 67 -5.16 20.31 13.87
CA PRO A 67 -4.51 20.91 15.04
C PRO A 67 -5.46 21.73 15.94
N ASP A 68 -6.55 22.28 15.39
CA ASP A 68 -7.60 22.99 16.12
C ASP A 68 -8.62 22.06 16.79
N GLY A 69 -8.43 20.74 16.67
CA GLY A 69 -9.32 19.71 17.19
C GLY A 69 -10.48 19.33 16.27
N ALA A 70 -10.64 19.99 15.11
CA ALA A 70 -11.67 19.62 14.15
C ALA A 70 -11.46 18.19 13.63
N ARG A 71 -12.55 17.45 13.46
CA ARG A 71 -12.54 16.06 13.00
C ARG A 71 -13.24 15.92 11.68
N ALA A 72 -12.63 15.19 10.75
CA ALA A 72 -13.23 14.89 9.48
C ALA A 72 -13.08 13.41 9.13
N ARG A 73 -14.21 12.76 8.83
CA ARG A 73 -14.23 11.39 8.32
C ARG A 73 -13.47 11.31 7.00
N ARG A 74 -12.58 10.33 6.88
CA ARG A 74 -11.83 10.00 5.67
C ARG A 74 -11.84 8.49 5.44
N TYR A 75 -11.55 8.09 4.22
CA TYR A 75 -11.52 6.70 3.81
C TYR A 75 -10.18 6.36 3.17
N LEU A 76 -9.62 5.19 3.45
CA LEU A 76 -8.51 4.68 2.65
C LEU A 76 -9.05 4.24 1.29
N HIS A 77 -8.47 4.78 0.22
CA HIS A 77 -8.86 4.41 -1.14
C HIS A 77 -8.65 2.91 -1.38
N THR A 78 -9.60 2.29 -2.07
CA THR A 78 -9.47 0.89 -2.52
C THR A 78 -8.81 0.79 -3.89
N SER A 79 -8.79 1.91 -4.63
CA SER A 79 -8.16 2.14 -5.92
C SER A 79 -7.71 3.62 -6.01
N PRO A 80 -6.63 3.94 -6.73
CA PRO A 80 -6.18 5.32 -6.98
C PRO A 80 -6.91 6.08 -8.10
N GLU A 81 -7.90 5.48 -8.77
CA GLU A 81 -8.76 6.14 -9.77
C GLU A 81 -9.50 7.37 -9.20
#